data_AF-A0A7K3NI50-F1
#
_entry.id   AF-A0A7K3NI50-F1
#
_cell.length_a   1.000
_cell.length_b   1.000
_cell.length_c   1.000
_cell.angle_alpha   90.00
_cell.angle_beta   90.00
_cell.angle_gamma   90.00
#
_symmetry.space_group_name_H-M   'P 1'
#
loop_
_entity.id
_entity.type
_entity.pdbx_description
1 polymer ?
#
loop_
_entity_poly.entity_id
_entity_poly.type
_entity_poly.pdbx_seq_one_letter_code
_entity_poly.pdbx_strand_id
1 'polypeptide(L)'
;MNRSCVLLVTVLFLAGCGHRWVNSQITDPAEAKARLASDTAYCRDIENLLEQRVNIQDRVSFDPTAVGQMSNYYSNYKIESTRTDVFERCMNDRGWSGL
;
A
#
# COMPACT_ATOMS: atom_id res chain seq x y z
N MET A 1 -27.21 37.38 8.17
CA MET A 1 -25.85 36.78 8.10
C MET A 1 -25.98 35.38 7.52
N ASN A 2 -25.60 35.22 6.25
CA ASN A 2 -25.83 34.01 5.46
C ASN A 2 -24.93 32.88 5.94
N ARG A 3 -25.53 31.88 6.60
CA ARG A 3 -24.84 30.70 7.19
C ARG A 3 -24.29 29.72 6.14
N SER A 4 -24.53 29.98 4.84
CA SER A 4 -24.22 29.06 3.75
C SER A 4 -22.76 29.09 3.25
N CYS A 5 -21.94 30.07 3.64
CA CYS A 5 -20.56 30.18 3.13
C CYS A 5 -19.51 29.39 3.92
N VAL A 6 -19.84 28.84 5.09
CA VAL A 6 -18.83 28.19 5.97
C VAL A 6 -18.61 26.72 5.60
N LEU A 7 -19.55 26.08 4.88
CA LEU A 7 -19.47 24.64 4.57
C LEU A 7 -18.56 24.29 3.38
N LEU A 8 -18.14 25.27 2.57
CA LEU A 8 -17.37 25.01 1.34
C LEU A 8 -15.86 24.91 1.57
N VAL A 9 -15.34 25.40 2.69
CA VAL A 9 -13.89 25.42 2.97
C VAL A 9 -13.39 24.10 3.57
N THR A 10 -14.24 23.35 4.28
CA THR A 10 -13.86 22.08 4.92
C THR A 10 -13.74 20.90 3.96
N VAL A 11 -14.32 20.96 2.76
CA VAL A 11 -14.24 19.87 1.77
C VAL A 11 -12.88 19.84 1.05
N LEU A 12 -12.21 20.99 0.91
CA LEU A 12 -10.92 21.08 0.20
C LEU A 12 -9.71 20.57 1.02
N PHE A 13 -9.84 20.46 2.35
CA PHE A 13 -8.77 19.92 3.21
C PHE A 13 -8.81 18.40 3.38
N LEU A 14 -9.82 17.73 2.82
CA LEU A 14 -9.87 16.26 2.77
C LEU A 14 -9.15 15.67 1.55
N ALA A 15 -8.60 16.51 0.67
CA ALA A 15 -7.69 16.08 -0.40
C ALA A 15 -6.29 15.77 0.14
N GLY A 16 -6.22 14.72 0.97
CA GLY A 16 -5.07 13.85 1.23
C GLY A 16 -3.67 14.48 1.32
N CYS A 17 -3.20 14.65 2.55
CA CYS A 17 -1.78 14.50 2.88
C CYS A 17 -1.40 13.00 2.79
N GLY A 18 -1.50 12.41 1.60
CA GLY A 18 -0.96 11.09 1.30
C GLY A 18 0.50 11.20 0.87
N HIS A 19 1.28 10.11 1.02
CA HIS A 19 2.64 10.00 0.47
C HIS A 19 2.68 10.56 -0.97
N ARG A 20 3.64 11.45 -1.24
CA ARG A 20 3.69 12.14 -2.52
C ARG A 20 4.52 11.31 -3.49
N TRP A 21 3.84 10.61 -4.38
CA TRP A 21 4.50 9.86 -5.45
C TRP A 21 4.91 10.78 -6.59
N VAL A 22 6.16 10.65 -7.05
CA VAL A 22 6.68 11.37 -8.21
C VAL A 22 7.29 10.42 -9.22
N ASN A 23 7.05 10.68 -10.50
CA ASN A 23 7.62 9.93 -11.62
C ASN A 23 8.29 10.92 -12.59
N SER A 24 9.62 10.90 -12.63
CA SER A 24 10.42 11.85 -13.42
C SER A 24 10.32 11.63 -14.93
N GLN A 25 9.74 10.51 -15.37
CA GLN A 25 9.58 10.17 -16.78
C GLN A 25 8.31 10.77 -17.40
N ILE A 26 7.38 11.29 -16.59
CA ILE A 26 6.10 11.84 -17.05
C ILE A 26 6.12 13.36 -16.85
N THR A 27 6.11 14.10 -17.96
CA THR A 27 6.15 15.57 -17.93
C THR A 27 4.77 16.21 -17.82
N ASP A 28 3.74 15.58 -18.38
CA ASP A 28 2.36 16.07 -18.31
C ASP A 28 1.73 15.74 -16.94
N PRO A 29 1.33 16.74 -16.13
CA PRO A 29 0.68 16.51 -14.84
C PRO A 29 -0.65 15.74 -14.93
N ALA A 30 -1.40 15.91 -16.02
CA ALA A 30 -2.67 15.21 -16.21
C ALA A 30 -2.45 13.73 -16.47
N GLU A 31 -1.49 13.39 -17.34
CA GLU A 31 -1.03 12.02 -17.58
C GLU A 31 -0.48 11.40 -16.29
N ALA A 32 0.38 12.11 -15.56
CA ALA A 32 0.96 11.63 -14.32
C ALA A 32 -0.12 11.26 -13.30
N LYS A 33 -1.16 12.09 -13.15
CA LYS A 33 -2.27 11.79 -12.25
C LYS A 33 -3.06 10.55 -12.67
N ALA A 34 -3.39 10.43 -13.96
CA ALA A 34 -4.13 9.29 -14.48
C ALA A 34 -3.33 7.98 -14.30
N ARG A 35 -2.04 8.03 -14.59
CA ARG A 35 -1.14 6.88 -14.48
C ARG A 35 -0.88 6.49 -13.03
N LEU A 36 -0.71 7.47 -12.14
CA LEU A 36 -0.58 7.22 -10.70
C LEU A 36 -1.79 6.47 -10.15
N ALA A 37 -3.00 6.88 -10.52
CA ALA A 37 -4.22 6.20 -10.07
C ALA A 37 -4.28 4.74 -10.57
N SER A 38 -3.96 4.51 -11.84
CA SER A 38 -3.92 3.15 -12.42
C SER A 38 -2.85 2.27 -11.77
N ASP A 39 -1.64 2.81 -11.60
CA ASP A 39 -0.50 2.06 -11.05
C ASP A 39 -0.71 1.76 -9.56
N THR A 40 -1.29 2.70 -8.82
CA THR A 40 -1.69 2.50 -7.41
C THR A 40 -2.68 1.35 -7.29
N ALA A 41 -3.74 1.34 -8.11
CA ALA A 41 -4.73 0.27 -8.09
C ALA A 41 -4.09 -1.10 -8.39
N TYR A 42 -3.26 -1.16 -9.43
CA TYR A 42 -2.53 -2.38 -9.78
C TYR A 42 -1.62 -2.89 -8.65
N CYS A 43 -0.83 -2.00 -8.05
CA CYS A 43 0.09 -2.39 -6.98
C CYS A 43 -0.66 -2.79 -5.69
N ARG A 44 -1.82 -2.20 -5.41
CA ARG A 44 -2.71 -2.67 -4.33
C ARG A 44 -3.27 -4.06 -4.62
N ASP A 45 -3.65 -4.35 -5.86
CA ASP A 45 -4.11 -5.70 -6.22
C ASP A 45 -3.01 -6.75 -6.04
N ILE A 46 -1.76 -6.42 -6.39
CA ILE A 46 -0.61 -7.31 -6.15
C ILE A 46 -0.40 -7.55 -4.65
N GLU A 47 -0.40 -6.48 -3.84
CA GLU A 47 -0.26 -6.55 -2.39
C GLU A 47 -1.34 -7.47 -1.80
N ASN A 48 -2.61 -7.24 -2.16
CA ASN A 48 -3.75 -8.05 -1.71
C ASN A 48 -3.61 -9.53 -2.10
N LEU A 49 -3.19 -9.84 -3.33
CA LEU A 49 -2.98 -11.22 -3.78
C LEU A 49 -1.88 -11.93 -2.99
N LEU A 50 -0.84 -11.21 -2.57
CA LEU A 50 0.24 -11.77 -1.76
C LEU A 50 -0.19 -11.94 -0.30
N GLU A 51 -0.92 -10.99 0.27
CA GLU A 51 -1.51 -11.13 1.62
C GLU A 51 -2.42 -12.36 1.71
N GLN A 52 -3.23 -12.62 0.67
CA GLN A 52 -4.09 -13.80 0.62
C GLN A 52 -3.32 -15.12 0.61
N ARG A 53 -2.21 -15.23 -0.13
CA ARG A 53 -1.40 -16.46 -0.15
C ARG A 53 -0.76 -16.75 1.19
N VAL A 54 -0.25 -15.72 1.85
CA VAL A 54 0.34 -15.82 3.19
C VAL A 54 -0.68 -16.33 4.20
N ASN A 55 -1.90 -15.78 4.19
CA ASN A 55 -2.98 -16.19 5.10
C ASN A 55 -3.34 -17.69 4.94
N ILE A 56 -3.14 -18.27 3.76
CA ILE A 56 -3.33 -19.70 3.51
C ILE A 56 -2.17 -20.52 4.09
N GLN A 57 -0.93 -20.03 3.97
CA GLN A 57 0.27 -20.70 4.48
C GLN A 57 0.30 -20.78 6.02
N ASP A 58 -0.16 -19.73 6.72
CA ASP A 58 -0.22 -19.68 8.19
C ASP A 58 -1.34 -20.56 8.78
N ARG A 59 -2.23 -21.11 7.94
CA ARG A 59 -3.24 -22.11 8.36
C ARG A 59 -2.70 -23.53 8.40
N VAL A 60 -1.44 -23.75 8.01
CA VAL A 60 -0.84 -25.08 8.00
C VAL A 60 -0.26 -25.40 9.38
N SER A 61 -1.06 -26.10 10.18
CA SER A 61 -0.70 -26.83 11.41
C SER A 61 -0.21 -26.01 12.62
N PHE A 62 -1.10 -25.82 13.60
CA PHE A 62 -0.72 -25.44 14.97
C PHE A 62 0.19 -26.53 15.58
N ASP A 63 1.46 -26.21 15.78
CA ASP A 63 2.42 -27.04 16.53
C ASP A 63 2.67 -26.38 17.90
N PRO A 64 2.18 -26.96 19.02
CA PRO A 64 2.33 -26.38 20.36
C PRO A 64 3.74 -26.53 20.95
N THR A 65 4.65 -27.25 20.28
CA THR A 65 6.02 -27.40 20.77
C THR A 65 6.76 -26.06 20.73
N ALA A 66 7.77 -25.90 21.59
CA ALA A 66 8.61 -24.69 21.59
C ALA A 66 9.26 -24.44 20.21
N VAL A 67 9.61 -25.51 19.49
CA VAL A 67 10.18 -25.44 18.13
C VAL A 67 9.14 -25.00 17.11
N GLY A 68 7.92 -25.55 17.18
CA GLY A 68 6.80 -25.15 16.33
C GLY A 68 6.41 -23.68 16.51
N GLN A 69 6.28 -23.24 17.76
CA GLN A 69 5.97 -21.85 18.09
C GLN A 69 7.07 -20.88 17.62
N MET A 70 8.35 -21.26 17.77
CA MET A 70 9.48 -20.46 17.28
C MET A 70 9.48 -20.39 15.74
N SER A 71 9.25 -21.51 15.05
CA SER A 71 9.16 -21.55 13.58
C SER A 71 8.03 -20.65 13.06
N ASN A 72 6.86 -20.71 13.69
CA ASN A 72 5.72 -19.85 13.35
C ASN A 72 6.03 -18.37 13.58
N TYR A 73 6.68 -18.02 14.70
CA TYR A 73 7.10 -16.65 14.97
C TYR A 73 8.04 -16.11 13.88
N TYR A 74 9.09 -16.86 13.52
CA TYR A 74 10.04 -16.44 12.47
C TYR A 74 9.39 -16.38 11.08
N SER A 75 8.49 -17.32 10.77
CA SER A 75 7.75 -17.31 9.52
C SER A 75 6.89 -16.05 9.43
N ASN A 76 6.08 -15.78 10.46
CA ASN A 76 5.21 -14.61 10.53
C ASN A 76 6.02 -13.31 10.46
N TYR A 77 7.12 -13.20 11.21
CA TYR A 77 7.99 -12.04 11.18
C TYR A 77 8.60 -11.81 9.78
N LYS A 78 9.11 -12.87 9.15
CA LYS A 78 9.69 -12.78 7.80
C LYS A 78 8.64 -12.35 6.79
N ILE A 79 7.47 -13.01 6.83
CA ILE A 79 6.29 -12.69 6.03
C ILE A 79 5.93 -11.22 6.17
N GLU A 80 5.85 -10.71 7.39
CA GLU A 80 5.47 -9.33 7.68
C GLU A 80 6.52 -8.34 7.19
N SER A 81 7.81 -8.66 7.36
CA SER A 81 8.91 -7.84 6.81
C SER A 81 8.92 -7.81 5.28
N THR A 82 8.56 -8.90 4.60
CA THR A 82 8.38 -8.90 3.13
C THR A 82 7.11 -8.18 2.70
N ARG A 83 6.11 -8.06 3.57
CA ARG A 83 4.82 -7.43 3.28
C ARG A 83 4.91 -5.91 3.25
N THR A 84 5.68 -5.32 4.17
CA THR A 84 5.76 -3.86 4.33
C THR A 84 6.26 -3.14 3.07
N ASP A 85 6.96 -3.82 2.17
CA ASP A 85 7.60 -3.20 1.00
C ASP A 85 7.00 -3.61 -0.36
N VAL A 86 5.96 -4.46 -0.42
CA VAL A 86 5.42 -4.96 -1.71
C VAL A 86 4.85 -3.82 -2.55
N PHE A 87 3.98 -3.01 -1.94
CA PHE A 87 3.35 -1.88 -2.63
C PHE A 87 4.41 -0.88 -3.07
N GLU A 88 5.31 -0.49 -2.18
CA GLU A 88 6.36 0.50 -2.46
C GLU A 88 7.32 0.02 -3.54
N ARG A 89 7.75 -1.25 -3.48
CA ARG A 89 8.58 -1.85 -4.53
C ARG A 89 7.86 -1.90 -5.88
N CYS A 90 6.59 -2.28 -5.91
CA CYS A 90 5.79 -2.26 -7.13
C CYS A 90 5.69 -0.85 -7.72
N MET A 91 5.50 0.17 -6.89
CA MET A 91 5.46 1.57 -7.33
C MET A 91 6.83 2.01 -7.88
N ASN A 92 7.92 1.70 -7.18
CA ASN A 92 9.29 1.98 -7.61
C ASN A 92 9.64 1.32 -8.95
N ASP A 93 9.29 0.05 -9.16
CA ASP A 93 9.52 -0.67 -10.41
C ASP A 93 8.75 -0.05 -11.60
N ARG A 94 7.66 0.68 -11.31
CA ARG A 94 6.86 1.44 -12.30
C ARG A 94 7.33 2.90 -12.47
N GLY A 95 8.44 3.26 -11.83
CA GLY A 95 9.08 4.57 -11.92
C GLY A 95 8.54 5.62 -10.96
N TRP A 96 7.70 5.23 -9.99
CA TRP A 96 7.22 6.12 -8.94
C TRP A 96 8.13 6.05 -7.72
N SER A 97 8.58 7.20 -7.24
CA SER A 97 9.35 7.31 -5.99
C SER A 97 8.52 8.03 -4.94
N GLY A 98 8.51 7.49 -3.71
CA GLY A 98 7.88 8.14 -2.56
C GLY A 98 8.75 9.29 -2.06
N LEU A 99 8.12 10.44 -1.78
CA LEU A 99 8.70 11.57 -1.06
C LEU A 99 8.15 11.67 0.35
#